data_AF-A0AB39XUX0-F1
#
_entry.id   AF-A0AB39XUX0-F1
#
_cell.length_a   1.000
_cell.length_b   1.000
_cell.length_c   1.000
_cell.angle_alpha   90.00
_cell.angle_beta   90.00
_cell.angle_gamma   90.00
#
_symmetry.space_group_name_H-M   'P 1'
#
loop_
_entity.id
_entity.type
_entity.pdbx_description
1 polymer ?
#
loop_
_entity_poly.entity_id
_entity_poly.type
_entity_poly.pdbx_seq_one_letter_code
_entity_poly.pdbx_strand_id
1 'polypeptide(L)'
;MSRSWPSCPLVSRFGSAAKPCYSSAEPPQRAAVQETFARVNRMSASTLQNQRIAVIGLGSMGFGMATSLKRAGHAVTGCDVSGDAVARFVNDGGMGAKTPSEAAKGADVVVSVVVNAAQTETILFGKDGAAETMPKDSVFISSATMDPDVARRLAKQLEETGRHYLDAPISGGAQRAAQGELTILASGSPAAFAKARPALDAMAAKLYELGDAAGQGAAFKMINQLLAGVHIAAASEAIAFAAKQGLDIRKVYEVITASAGNSWMFENRMPHVLDGDYTPRSAVEIFVKDLGIIQDMARTARFPVPVSAAALQMFLMTSAAGMGRDDDASVARMYAQVTGVKLPGDK
;
A
#
# COMPACT_ATOMS: atom_id res chain seq x y z
N MET A 1 58.29 29.99 -5.96
CA MET A 1 57.77 28.99 -6.92
C MET A 1 56.33 29.37 -7.23
N SER A 2 56.12 29.80 -8.46
CA SER A 2 54.86 30.33 -9.00
C SER A 2 53.86 29.22 -9.30
N ARG A 3 52.56 29.55 -9.22
CA ARG A 3 51.62 29.45 -10.36
C ARG A 3 50.27 30.07 -9.98
N SER A 4 50.10 31.29 -10.45
CA SER A 4 48.83 31.98 -10.64
C SER A 4 48.08 31.37 -11.83
N TRP A 5 46.75 31.32 -11.72
CA TRP A 5 45.83 31.04 -12.82
C TRP A 5 45.41 32.37 -13.47
N PRO A 6 45.37 32.51 -14.80
CA PRO A 6 44.93 33.74 -15.43
C PRO A 6 43.42 33.75 -15.70
N SER A 7 42.85 34.94 -15.49
CA SER A 7 41.53 35.39 -15.90
C SER A 7 41.39 35.44 -17.43
N CYS A 8 40.20 35.10 -17.92
CA CYS A 8 39.84 35.08 -19.33
C CYS A 8 39.07 36.38 -19.70
N PRO A 9 39.42 37.10 -20.79
CA PRO A 9 38.66 38.26 -21.22
C PRO A 9 37.62 37.92 -22.29
N LEU A 10 36.46 38.59 -22.21
CA LEU A 10 35.43 38.66 -23.24
C LEU A 10 35.98 39.27 -24.53
N VAL A 11 35.72 38.61 -25.67
CA VAL A 11 35.65 39.26 -26.99
C VAL A 11 34.49 38.66 -27.79
N SER A 12 33.60 39.56 -28.20
CA SER A 12 32.50 39.34 -29.15
C SER A 12 32.98 39.03 -30.56
N ARG A 13 32.29 38.14 -31.29
CA ARG A 13 32.08 38.27 -32.75
C ARG A 13 30.97 37.34 -33.25
N PHE A 14 29.99 37.94 -33.92
CA PHE A 14 28.98 37.28 -34.76
C PHE A 14 29.61 36.71 -36.04
N GLY A 15 29.07 35.58 -36.55
CA GLY A 15 29.29 35.17 -37.95
C GLY A 15 29.17 33.67 -38.26
N SER A 16 27.93 33.20 -38.47
CA SER A 16 27.46 32.19 -39.46
C SER A 16 28.40 31.08 -39.98
N ALA A 17 28.00 29.81 -39.79
CA ALA A 17 27.59 28.89 -40.89
C ALA A 17 27.22 27.49 -40.34
N ALA A 18 26.10 26.95 -40.81
CA ALA A 18 25.51 25.67 -40.42
C ALA A 18 26.08 24.46 -41.19
N LYS A 19 26.00 23.26 -40.60
CA LYS A 19 25.49 22.00 -41.21
C LYS A 19 25.30 20.89 -40.14
N PRO A 20 24.45 19.87 -40.40
CA PRO A 20 23.59 19.24 -39.39
C PRO A 20 24.10 17.88 -38.88
N CYS A 21 23.75 17.54 -37.64
CA CYS A 21 23.86 16.19 -37.10
C CYS A 21 22.43 15.63 -36.92
N TYR A 22 21.97 14.87 -37.91
CA TYR A 22 20.80 13.99 -37.75
C TYR A 22 21.29 12.71 -37.07
N SER A 23 20.85 12.47 -35.83
CA SER A 23 20.86 11.15 -35.21
C SER A 23 19.40 10.65 -35.20
N SER A 24 19.19 9.50 -35.85
CA SER A 24 17.92 8.81 -35.98
C SER A 24 17.46 8.24 -34.65
N ALA A 25 16.53 8.91 -33.97
CA ALA A 25 15.74 8.30 -32.91
C ALA A 25 14.52 7.59 -33.54
N GLU A 26 14.42 6.27 -33.34
CA GLU A 26 13.20 5.50 -33.68
C GLU A 26 12.00 6.01 -32.85
N PRO A 27 10.78 6.10 -33.43
CA PRO A 27 9.60 6.55 -32.71
C PRO A 27 9.10 5.51 -31.67
N PRO A 28 8.43 5.95 -30.58
CA PRO A 28 8.13 5.15 -29.39
C PRO A 28 7.05 4.06 -29.57
N GLN A 29 6.70 3.70 -30.79
CA GLN A 29 5.62 2.74 -31.08
C GLN A 29 6.01 1.28 -30.85
N ARG A 30 7.29 0.90 -30.96
CA ARG A 30 7.71 -0.51 -30.77
C ARG A 30 7.61 -0.99 -29.32
N ALA A 31 7.89 -0.13 -28.34
CA ALA A 31 7.81 -0.48 -26.92
C ALA A 31 6.36 -0.69 -26.45
N ALA A 32 5.44 0.18 -26.87
CA ALA A 32 4.02 0.06 -26.55
C ALA A 32 3.37 -1.18 -27.19
N VAL A 33 3.78 -1.53 -28.42
CA VAL A 33 3.32 -2.76 -29.09
C VAL A 33 3.91 -4.01 -28.42
N GLN A 34 5.17 -3.98 -27.97
CA GLN A 34 5.78 -5.09 -27.20
C GLN A 34 5.13 -5.29 -25.83
N GLU A 35 4.77 -4.23 -25.11
CA GLU A 35 4.02 -4.32 -23.85
C GLU A 35 2.59 -4.86 -24.05
N THR A 36 1.95 -4.48 -25.16
CA THR A 36 0.61 -4.96 -25.52
C THR A 36 0.66 -6.45 -25.90
N PHE A 37 1.65 -6.88 -26.69
CA PHE A 37 1.86 -8.30 -26.99
C PHE A 37 2.25 -9.11 -25.75
N ALA A 38 3.01 -8.55 -24.81
CA ALA A 38 3.33 -9.18 -23.53
C ALA A 38 2.12 -9.28 -22.57
N ARG A 39 1.13 -8.39 -22.70
CA ARG A 39 -0.18 -8.48 -22.02
C ARG A 39 -1.06 -9.56 -22.64
N VAL A 40 -1.15 -9.63 -23.97
CA VAL A 40 -1.96 -10.63 -24.68
C VAL A 40 -1.39 -12.04 -24.50
N ASN A 41 -0.06 -12.23 -24.53
CA ASN A 41 0.57 -13.53 -24.25
C ASN A 41 0.53 -13.93 -22.76
N ARG A 42 0.42 -12.98 -21.81
CA ARG A 42 0.16 -13.31 -20.40
C ARG A 42 -1.27 -13.78 -20.18
N MET A 43 -2.23 -13.29 -20.96
CA MET A 43 -3.61 -13.77 -20.93
C MET A 43 -3.79 -15.15 -21.58
N SER A 44 -2.91 -15.58 -22.50
CA SER A 44 -3.05 -16.88 -23.18
C SER A 44 -2.28 -18.03 -22.51
N ALA A 45 -1.39 -17.75 -21.56
CA ALA A 45 -0.59 -18.75 -20.85
C ALA A 45 -1.04 -19.02 -19.40
N SER A 46 -1.96 -18.22 -18.83
CA SER A 46 -2.66 -18.65 -17.63
C SER A 46 -3.68 -19.71 -18.02
N THR A 47 -3.28 -20.97 -17.90
CA THR A 47 -4.29 -22.00 -17.66
C THR A 47 -5.03 -21.51 -16.42
N LEU A 48 -6.30 -21.12 -16.54
CA LEU A 48 -7.15 -20.64 -15.45
C LEU A 48 -7.21 -21.74 -14.38
N GLN A 49 -6.21 -21.81 -13.51
CA GLN A 49 -6.20 -22.71 -12.38
C GLN A 49 -7.14 -22.12 -11.34
N ASN A 50 -8.33 -22.67 -11.30
CA ASN A 50 -9.32 -22.39 -10.26
C ASN A 50 -8.77 -22.91 -8.91
N GLN A 51 -8.06 -22.03 -8.20
CA GLN A 51 -7.60 -22.26 -6.82
C GLN A 51 -8.73 -22.04 -5.82
N ARG A 52 -8.68 -22.78 -4.70
CA ARG A 52 -9.50 -22.48 -3.51
C ARG A 52 -8.74 -21.48 -2.64
N ILE A 53 -9.33 -20.32 -2.40
CA ILE A 53 -8.67 -19.21 -1.72
C ILE A 53 -9.49 -18.79 -0.51
N ALA A 54 -8.84 -18.69 0.66
CA ALA A 54 -9.43 -18.05 1.82
C ALA A 54 -8.97 -16.59 1.87
N VAL A 55 -9.87 -15.66 2.18
CA VAL A 55 -9.52 -14.26 2.48
C VAL A 55 -9.97 -13.96 3.91
N ILE A 56 -9.00 -13.68 4.79
CA ILE A 56 -9.24 -13.37 6.20
C ILE A 56 -8.98 -11.88 6.41
N GLY A 57 -10.02 -11.16 6.83
CA GLY A 57 -10.07 -9.70 6.83
C GLY A 57 -10.82 -9.19 5.60
N LEU A 58 -12.06 -8.75 5.79
CA LEU A 58 -12.98 -8.22 4.78
C LEU A 58 -13.28 -6.73 4.99
N GLY A 59 -12.30 -5.99 5.53
CA GLY A 59 -12.32 -4.53 5.52
C GLY A 59 -12.17 -3.95 4.10
N SER A 60 -11.99 -2.63 3.98
CA SER A 60 -11.98 -1.92 2.68
C SER A 60 -11.03 -2.51 1.64
N MET A 61 -9.83 -2.92 2.04
CA MET A 61 -8.85 -3.57 1.14
C MET A 61 -9.22 -5.04 0.88
N GLY A 62 -9.46 -5.82 1.93
CA GLY A 62 -9.66 -7.27 1.84
C GLY A 62 -10.93 -7.66 1.09
N PHE A 63 -12.01 -6.88 1.26
CA PHE A 63 -13.25 -7.08 0.48
C PHE A 63 -13.00 -6.89 -1.02
N GLY A 64 -12.24 -5.85 -1.39
CA GLY A 64 -11.86 -5.59 -2.78
C GLY A 64 -11.01 -6.73 -3.36
N MET A 65 -10.03 -7.22 -2.60
CA MET A 65 -9.18 -8.35 -2.99
C MET A 65 -9.99 -9.64 -3.16
N ALA A 66 -10.88 -9.97 -2.22
CA ALA A 66 -11.76 -11.15 -2.30
C ALA A 66 -12.66 -11.10 -3.54
N THR A 67 -13.20 -9.92 -3.85
CA THR A 67 -14.03 -9.70 -5.04
C THR A 67 -13.22 -9.84 -6.33
N SER A 68 -11.97 -9.35 -6.36
CA SER A 68 -11.07 -9.49 -7.51
C SER A 68 -10.67 -10.93 -7.78
N LEU A 69 -10.33 -11.69 -6.73
CA LEU A 69 -10.05 -13.12 -6.82
C LEU A 69 -11.24 -13.91 -7.39
N LYS A 70 -12.45 -13.62 -6.91
CA LYS A 70 -13.68 -14.23 -7.43
C LYS A 70 -13.91 -13.88 -8.90
N ARG A 71 -13.73 -12.60 -9.27
CA ARG A 71 -13.87 -12.13 -10.67
C ARG A 71 -12.88 -12.84 -11.60
N ALA A 72 -11.71 -13.22 -11.11
CA ALA A 72 -10.72 -14.02 -11.85
C ALA A 72 -11.09 -15.51 -11.95
N GLY A 73 -12.19 -15.95 -11.35
CA GLY A 73 -12.70 -17.32 -11.45
C GLY A 73 -12.28 -18.27 -10.32
N HIS A 74 -11.67 -17.75 -9.24
CA HIS A 74 -11.30 -18.55 -8.06
C HIS A 74 -12.50 -18.84 -7.15
N ALA A 75 -12.47 -19.97 -6.46
CA ALA A 75 -13.41 -20.27 -5.37
C ALA A 75 -12.94 -19.59 -4.08
N VAL A 76 -13.66 -18.55 -3.64
CA VAL A 76 -13.24 -17.70 -2.52
C VAL A 76 -14.13 -17.86 -1.29
N THR A 77 -13.51 -18.17 -0.14
CA THR A 77 -14.14 -18.15 1.19
C THR A 77 -13.66 -16.95 1.99
N GLY A 78 -14.57 -16.04 2.36
CA GLY A 78 -14.29 -14.89 3.19
C GLY A 78 -14.52 -15.16 4.67
N CYS A 79 -13.66 -14.60 5.52
CA CYS A 79 -13.79 -14.62 6.97
C CYS A 79 -13.44 -13.24 7.54
N ASP A 80 -14.22 -12.75 8.48
CA ASP A 80 -13.95 -11.52 9.23
C ASP A 80 -14.56 -11.61 10.63
N VAL A 81 -14.05 -10.81 11.56
CA VAL A 81 -14.65 -10.67 12.91
C VAL A 81 -16.02 -10.00 12.85
N SER A 82 -16.27 -9.21 11.80
CA SER A 82 -17.57 -8.62 11.48
C SER A 82 -18.42 -9.62 10.68
N GLY A 83 -19.46 -10.14 11.32
CA GLY A 83 -20.46 -10.98 10.65
C GLY A 83 -21.14 -10.27 9.47
N ASP A 84 -21.32 -8.95 9.55
CA ASP A 84 -21.90 -8.14 8.47
C ASP A 84 -20.99 -8.09 7.23
N ALA A 85 -19.67 -8.00 7.44
CA ALA A 85 -18.70 -8.02 6.33
C ALA A 85 -18.70 -9.39 5.61
N VAL A 86 -18.81 -10.48 6.36
CA VAL A 86 -18.95 -11.84 5.81
C VAL A 86 -20.28 -11.98 5.05
N ALA A 87 -21.40 -11.57 5.65
CA ALA A 87 -22.71 -11.63 5.01
C ALA A 87 -22.75 -10.82 3.71
N ARG A 88 -22.14 -9.63 3.69
CA ARG A 88 -21.99 -8.81 2.48
C ARG A 88 -21.23 -9.57 1.39
N PHE A 89 -20.11 -10.22 1.73
CA PHE A 89 -19.32 -10.97 0.74
C PHE A 89 -20.08 -12.19 0.19
N VAL A 90 -20.86 -12.86 1.04
CA VAL A 90 -21.75 -13.96 0.62
C VAL A 90 -22.83 -13.46 -0.34
N ASN A 91 -23.45 -12.31 -0.04
CA ASN A 91 -24.45 -11.70 -0.93
C ASN A 91 -23.87 -11.35 -2.30
N ASP A 92 -22.58 -11.02 -2.38
CA ASP A 92 -21.88 -10.79 -3.65
C ASP A 92 -21.52 -12.10 -4.38
N GLY A 93 -21.88 -13.28 -3.85
CA GLY A 93 -21.62 -14.58 -4.47
C GLY A 93 -20.32 -15.25 -4.04
N GLY A 94 -19.70 -14.79 -2.95
CA GLY A 94 -18.62 -15.51 -2.27
C GLY A 94 -19.15 -16.57 -1.29
N MET A 95 -18.24 -17.35 -0.70
CA MET A 95 -18.54 -18.21 0.45
C MET A 95 -18.12 -17.51 1.74
N GLY A 96 -18.77 -17.83 2.86
CA GLY A 96 -18.47 -17.27 4.18
C GLY A 96 -18.06 -18.35 5.18
N ALA A 97 -17.12 -18.02 6.06
CA ALA A 97 -16.69 -18.85 7.19
C ALA A 97 -16.73 -18.03 8.49
N LYS A 98 -16.90 -18.71 9.63
CA LYS A 98 -16.97 -18.04 10.95
C LYS A 98 -15.60 -17.89 11.60
N THR A 99 -14.64 -18.75 11.25
CA THR A 99 -13.29 -18.73 11.79
C THR A 99 -12.22 -18.83 10.69
N PRO A 100 -10.98 -18.37 10.97
CA PRO A 100 -9.84 -18.59 10.09
C PRO A 100 -9.60 -20.06 9.73
N SER A 101 -9.72 -20.98 10.69
CA SER A 101 -9.58 -22.42 10.48
C SER A 101 -10.68 -22.99 9.57
N GLU A 102 -11.93 -22.55 9.70
CA GLU A 102 -13.00 -22.94 8.78
C GLU A 102 -12.72 -22.45 7.36
N ALA A 103 -12.30 -21.18 7.21
CA ALA A 103 -12.00 -20.58 5.92
C ALA A 103 -10.83 -21.28 5.20
N ALA A 104 -9.78 -21.62 5.96
CA ALA A 104 -8.55 -22.19 5.44
C ALA A 104 -8.66 -23.69 5.08
N LYS A 105 -9.74 -24.36 5.46
CA LYS A 105 -9.91 -25.80 5.24
C LYS A 105 -9.95 -26.12 3.75
N GLY A 106 -8.89 -26.77 3.26
CA GLY A 106 -8.75 -27.13 1.85
C GLY A 106 -8.29 -25.97 0.94
N ALA A 107 -8.01 -24.79 1.48
CA ALA A 107 -7.52 -23.66 0.71
C ALA A 107 -6.10 -23.91 0.18
N ASP A 108 -5.87 -23.65 -1.10
CA ASP A 108 -4.53 -23.64 -1.70
C ASP A 108 -3.73 -22.42 -1.26
N VAL A 109 -4.43 -21.31 -1.07
CA VAL A 109 -3.89 -20.01 -0.67
C VAL A 109 -4.79 -19.40 0.40
N VAL A 110 -4.20 -18.87 1.45
CA VAL A 110 -4.86 -18.05 2.47
C VAL A 110 -4.30 -16.64 2.39
N VAL A 111 -5.14 -15.66 2.11
CA VAL A 111 -4.76 -14.25 2.04
C VAL A 111 -5.21 -13.54 3.31
N SER A 112 -4.26 -13.04 4.08
CA SER A 112 -4.49 -12.25 5.29
C SER A 112 -4.44 -10.76 4.97
N VAL A 113 -5.53 -10.06 5.25
CA VAL A 113 -5.68 -8.61 5.06
C VAL A 113 -6.11 -7.95 6.35
N VAL A 114 -5.41 -8.28 7.44
CA VAL A 114 -5.60 -7.71 8.78
C VAL A 114 -4.67 -6.52 9.04
N VAL A 115 -4.87 -5.82 10.16
CA VAL A 115 -4.25 -4.50 10.41
C VAL A 115 -2.77 -4.59 10.79
N ASN A 116 -2.39 -5.59 11.59
CA ASN A 116 -1.09 -5.62 12.23
C ASN A 116 -0.56 -7.05 12.49
N ALA A 117 0.68 -7.12 12.99
CA ALA A 117 1.34 -8.37 13.33
C ALA A 117 0.57 -9.22 14.35
N ALA A 118 0.05 -8.61 15.42
CA ALA A 118 -0.67 -9.34 16.48
C ALA A 118 -1.94 -10.00 15.94
N GLN A 119 -2.69 -9.30 15.10
CA GLN A 119 -3.83 -9.88 14.39
C GLN A 119 -3.40 -10.98 13.43
N THR A 120 -2.30 -10.78 12.70
CA THR A 120 -1.76 -11.81 11.77
C THR A 120 -1.41 -13.09 12.53
N GLU A 121 -0.72 -12.96 13.66
CA GLU A 121 -0.36 -14.08 14.53
C GLU A 121 -1.60 -14.75 15.12
N THR A 122 -2.61 -13.98 15.54
CA THR A 122 -3.87 -14.50 16.07
C THR A 122 -4.63 -15.32 15.02
N ILE A 123 -4.81 -14.80 13.80
CA ILE A 123 -5.55 -15.53 12.76
C ILE A 123 -4.78 -16.72 12.20
N LEU A 124 -3.45 -16.73 12.34
CA LEU A 124 -2.61 -17.78 11.81
C LEU A 124 -2.42 -18.93 12.81
N PHE A 125 -2.05 -18.60 14.05
CA PHE A 125 -1.64 -19.56 15.09
C PHE A 125 -2.49 -19.52 16.36
N GLY A 126 -3.40 -18.55 16.50
CA GLY A 126 -4.32 -18.50 17.64
C GLY A 126 -5.35 -19.63 17.60
N LYS A 127 -6.23 -19.64 18.60
CA LYS A 127 -7.36 -20.57 18.63
C LYS A 127 -8.22 -20.40 17.37
N ASP A 128 -8.55 -21.51 16.73
CA ASP A 128 -9.28 -21.54 15.46
C ASP A 128 -8.50 -20.83 14.33
N GLY A 129 -7.17 -20.87 14.42
CA GLY A 129 -6.25 -20.24 13.47
C GLY A 129 -6.12 -21.02 12.17
N ALA A 130 -5.76 -20.32 11.09
CA ALA A 130 -5.66 -20.89 9.75
C ALA A 130 -4.67 -22.07 9.68
N ALA A 131 -3.55 -22.01 10.42
CA ALA A 131 -2.53 -23.07 10.38
C ALA A 131 -3.04 -24.44 10.86
N GLU A 132 -4.13 -24.48 11.63
CA GLU A 132 -4.74 -25.74 12.12
C GLU A 132 -5.29 -26.61 10.96
N THR A 133 -5.82 -25.99 9.91
CA THR A 133 -6.58 -26.68 8.84
C THR A 133 -6.05 -26.42 7.44
N MET A 134 -5.09 -25.50 7.29
CA MET A 134 -4.36 -25.29 6.04
C MET A 134 -3.76 -26.62 5.55
N PRO A 135 -3.97 -27.02 4.28
CA PRO A 135 -3.29 -28.17 3.69
C PRO A 135 -1.77 -28.03 3.72
N LYS A 136 -1.04 -29.15 3.66
CA LYS A 136 0.40 -29.12 3.36
C LYS A 136 0.64 -28.46 1.99
N ASP A 137 1.79 -27.81 1.83
CA ASP A 137 2.20 -27.10 0.62
C ASP A 137 1.25 -25.94 0.20
N SER A 138 0.30 -25.54 1.07
CA SER A 138 -0.50 -24.33 0.87
C SER A 138 0.28 -23.08 1.28
N VAL A 139 -0.14 -21.92 0.77
CA VAL A 139 0.54 -20.63 1.02
C VAL A 139 -0.30 -19.73 1.89
N PHE A 140 0.29 -19.18 2.95
CA PHE A 140 -0.24 -18.02 3.66
C PHE A 140 0.40 -16.74 3.13
N ILE A 141 -0.40 -15.84 2.57
CA ILE A 141 0.01 -14.53 2.10
C ILE A 141 -0.36 -13.51 3.17
N SER A 142 0.64 -12.89 3.79
CA SER A 142 0.45 -11.81 4.76
C SER A 142 0.52 -10.45 4.07
N SER A 143 -0.58 -9.70 4.06
CA SER A 143 -0.61 -8.34 3.51
C SER A 143 -0.58 -7.24 4.58
N ALA A 144 -0.45 -7.62 5.86
CA ALA A 144 -0.40 -6.67 6.95
C ALA A 144 0.92 -5.91 6.98
N THR A 145 0.85 -4.63 7.31
CA THR A 145 2.02 -3.80 7.54
C THR A 145 2.60 -4.10 8.93
N MET A 146 3.85 -4.54 9.00
CA MET A 146 4.54 -4.90 10.25
C MET A 146 6.06 -4.73 10.18
N ASP A 147 6.74 -4.89 11.32
CA ASP A 147 8.19 -4.98 11.39
C ASP A 147 8.73 -6.20 10.59
N PRO A 148 9.79 -6.05 9.77
CA PRO A 148 10.39 -7.14 9.01
C PRO A 148 10.83 -8.37 9.82
N ASP A 149 11.31 -8.19 11.06
CA ASP A 149 11.70 -9.31 11.93
C ASP A 149 10.49 -10.13 12.37
N VAL A 150 9.33 -9.50 12.53
CA VAL A 150 8.10 -10.21 12.84
C VAL A 150 7.64 -11.05 11.65
N ALA A 151 7.70 -10.51 10.43
CA ALA A 151 7.40 -11.28 9.22
C ALA A 151 8.32 -12.50 9.08
N ARG A 152 9.64 -12.34 9.32
CA ARG A 152 10.61 -13.45 9.35
C ARG A 152 10.25 -14.52 10.38
N ARG A 153 9.90 -14.11 11.61
CA ARG A 153 9.51 -15.03 12.69
C ARG A 153 8.27 -15.84 12.33
N LEU A 154 7.21 -15.17 11.85
CA LEU A 154 5.96 -15.82 11.48
C LEU A 154 6.14 -16.80 10.32
N ALA A 155 6.95 -16.41 9.32
CA ALA A 155 7.29 -17.27 8.19
C ALA A 155 7.98 -18.56 8.66
N LYS A 156 9.05 -18.43 9.47
CA LYS A 156 9.78 -19.57 10.01
C LYS A 156 8.86 -20.55 10.75
N GLN A 157 8.01 -20.03 11.64
CA GLN A 157 7.09 -20.85 12.43
C GLN A 157 6.07 -21.59 11.55
N LEU A 158 5.56 -20.96 10.49
CA LEU A 158 4.62 -21.61 9.57
C LEU A 158 5.33 -22.67 8.71
N GLU A 159 6.54 -22.37 8.23
CA GLU A 159 7.31 -23.24 7.35
C GLU A 159 7.74 -24.54 8.02
N GLU A 160 8.00 -24.51 9.34
CA GLU A 160 8.24 -25.71 10.17
C GLU A 160 7.08 -26.73 10.11
N THR A 161 5.90 -26.29 9.68
CA THR A 161 4.71 -27.16 9.54
C THR A 161 4.50 -27.74 8.14
N GLY A 162 5.43 -27.51 7.21
CA GLY A 162 5.33 -27.96 5.81
C GLY A 162 4.37 -27.12 4.97
N ARG A 163 4.25 -25.84 5.30
CA ARG A 163 3.43 -24.83 4.60
C ARG A 163 4.31 -23.68 4.15
N HIS A 164 3.81 -22.84 3.26
CA HIS A 164 4.58 -21.72 2.73
C HIS A 164 4.08 -20.39 3.27
N TYR A 165 4.98 -19.42 3.40
CA TYR A 165 4.66 -18.05 3.78
C TYR A 165 5.13 -17.07 2.70
N LEU A 166 4.27 -16.10 2.36
CA LEU A 166 4.65 -14.91 1.59
C LEU A 166 4.39 -13.66 2.43
N ASP A 167 5.44 -12.90 2.68
CA ASP A 167 5.35 -11.52 3.18
C ASP A 167 5.05 -10.62 1.99
N ALA A 168 3.80 -10.17 1.85
CA ALA A 168 3.28 -9.50 0.67
C ALA A 168 2.36 -8.30 1.00
N PRO A 169 2.88 -7.27 1.70
CA PRO A 169 2.15 -6.03 1.92
C PRO A 169 1.76 -5.34 0.61
N ILE A 170 0.68 -4.56 0.69
CA ILE A 170 -0.01 -3.99 -0.48
C ILE A 170 -0.02 -2.46 -0.46
N SER A 171 -0.12 -1.86 -1.64
CA SER A 171 -0.28 -0.41 -1.85
C SER A 171 -1.24 -0.12 -3.00
N GLY A 172 -1.96 1.01 -2.92
CA GLY A 172 -2.88 1.47 -3.98
C GLY A 172 -4.30 1.82 -3.52
N GLY A 173 -4.70 1.47 -2.30
CA GLY A 173 -6.01 1.81 -1.73
C GLY A 173 -7.15 0.90 -2.20
N ALA A 174 -8.33 1.10 -1.59
CA ALA A 174 -9.48 0.19 -1.73
C ALA A 174 -10.02 0.10 -3.16
N GLN A 175 -9.96 1.21 -3.92
CA GLN A 175 -10.38 1.23 -5.33
C GLN A 175 -9.54 0.27 -6.18
N ARG A 176 -8.20 0.36 -6.08
CA ARG A 176 -7.29 -0.53 -6.82
C ARG A 176 -7.40 -1.97 -6.33
N ALA A 177 -7.69 -2.19 -5.05
CA ALA A 177 -7.99 -3.53 -4.53
C ALA A 177 -9.21 -4.16 -5.20
N ALA A 178 -10.31 -3.41 -5.33
CA ALA A 178 -11.54 -3.87 -5.99
C ALA A 178 -11.37 -4.14 -7.50
N GLN A 179 -10.42 -3.45 -8.13
CA GLN A 179 -10.06 -3.63 -9.54
C GLN A 179 -9.04 -4.75 -9.78
N GLY A 180 -8.40 -5.27 -8.73
CA GLY A 180 -7.32 -6.26 -8.87
C GLY A 180 -6.03 -5.62 -9.37
N GLU A 181 -5.85 -4.33 -9.11
CA GLU A 181 -4.78 -3.51 -9.65
C GLU A 181 -3.81 -3.00 -8.58
N LEU A 182 -3.68 -3.72 -7.46
CA LEU A 182 -2.76 -3.33 -6.40
C LEU A 182 -1.30 -3.39 -6.88
N THR A 183 -0.47 -2.63 -6.19
CA THR A 183 0.97 -2.92 -6.14
C THR A 183 1.21 -3.83 -4.95
N ILE A 184 1.74 -5.03 -5.20
CA ILE A 184 2.10 -6.01 -4.17
C ILE A 184 3.63 -6.08 -4.06
N LEU A 185 4.13 -5.94 -2.83
CA LEU A 185 5.55 -5.97 -2.47
C LEU A 185 5.83 -7.31 -1.79
N ALA A 186 6.10 -8.36 -2.54
CA ALA A 186 6.14 -9.72 -2.03
C ALA A 186 7.57 -10.24 -1.84
N SER A 187 7.80 -11.05 -0.82
CA SER A 187 9.03 -11.80 -0.58
C SER A 187 8.76 -13.12 0.12
N GLY A 188 9.53 -14.16 -0.22
CA GLY A 188 9.37 -15.52 0.26
C GLY A 188 9.87 -16.54 -0.75
N SER A 189 9.79 -17.83 -0.42
CA SER A 189 10.44 -18.85 -1.24
C SER A 189 9.88 -18.94 -2.67
N PRO A 190 10.68 -19.38 -3.66
CA PRO A 190 10.20 -19.62 -5.02
C PRO A 190 9.00 -20.59 -5.09
N ALA A 191 8.94 -21.58 -4.19
CA ALA A 191 7.82 -22.50 -4.08
C ALA A 191 6.53 -21.79 -3.65
N ALA A 192 6.64 -20.87 -2.69
CA ALA A 192 5.53 -20.04 -2.24
C ALA A 192 4.99 -19.16 -3.38
N PHE A 193 5.88 -18.50 -4.12
CA PHE A 193 5.52 -17.70 -5.29
C PHE A 193 4.84 -18.54 -6.38
N ALA A 194 5.41 -19.70 -6.73
CA ALA A 194 4.86 -20.57 -7.75
C ALA A 194 3.43 -21.02 -7.41
N LYS A 195 3.20 -21.44 -6.15
CA LYS A 195 1.87 -21.88 -5.69
C LYS A 195 0.87 -20.73 -5.59
N ALA A 196 1.31 -19.53 -5.18
CA ALA A 196 0.44 -18.36 -5.03
C ALA A 196 0.23 -17.55 -6.32
N ARG A 197 0.93 -17.89 -7.40
CA ARG A 197 0.98 -17.07 -8.62
C ARG A 197 -0.40 -16.68 -9.18
N PRO A 198 -1.36 -17.60 -9.35
CA PRO A 198 -2.67 -17.24 -9.89
C PRO A 198 -3.41 -16.22 -9.01
N ALA A 199 -3.38 -16.40 -7.69
CA ALA A 199 -3.97 -15.47 -6.73
C ALA A 199 -3.29 -14.08 -6.77
N LEU A 200 -1.95 -14.04 -6.83
CA LEU A 200 -1.19 -12.79 -6.91
C LEU A 200 -1.51 -12.01 -8.19
N ASP A 201 -1.52 -12.69 -9.35
CA ASP A 201 -1.82 -12.07 -10.65
C ASP A 201 -3.28 -11.56 -10.71
N ALA A 202 -4.22 -12.18 -9.98
CA ALA A 202 -5.60 -11.72 -9.89
C ALA A 202 -5.82 -10.49 -8.98
N MET A 203 -4.87 -10.18 -8.10
CA MET A 203 -4.95 -9.06 -7.14
C MET A 203 -4.07 -7.87 -7.52
N ALA A 204 -3.09 -8.06 -8.42
CA ALA A 204 -2.06 -7.08 -8.68
C ALA A 204 -2.00 -6.63 -10.14
N ALA A 205 -1.90 -5.31 -10.34
CA ALA A 205 -1.39 -4.76 -11.60
C ALA A 205 0.14 -4.84 -11.66
N LYS A 206 0.79 -4.77 -10.48
CA LYS A 206 2.24 -4.82 -10.36
C LYS A 206 2.64 -5.67 -9.15
N LEU A 207 3.31 -6.78 -9.43
CA LEU A 207 3.97 -7.62 -8.43
C LEU A 207 5.48 -7.34 -8.44
N TYR A 208 6.04 -7.03 -7.28
CA TYR A 208 7.47 -7.04 -7.05
C TYR A 208 7.84 -8.27 -6.23
N GLU A 209 8.78 -9.06 -6.74
CA GLU A 209 9.33 -10.24 -6.07
C GLU A 209 10.70 -9.84 -5.50
N LEU A 210 10.74 -9.55 -4.19
CA LEU A 210 11.80 -8.79 -3.52
C LEU A 210 12.83 -9.66 -2.79
N GLY A 211 12.78 -10.97 -3.01
CA GLY A 211 13.74 -11.93 -2.48
C GLY A 211 13.09 -13.25 -2.03
N ASP A 212 13.96 -14.24 -1.79
CA ASP A 212 13.58 -15.64 -1.57
C ASP A 212 13.19 -15.97 -0.13
N ALA A 213 13.09 -14.96 0.75
CA ALA A 213 12.73 -15.10 2.15
C ALA A 213 11.84 -13.93 2.61
N ALA A 214 10.97 -14.19 3.59
CA ALA A 214 10.08 -13.18 4.15
C ALA A 214 10.84 -12.01 4.82
N GLY A 215 10.23 -10.84 4.83
CA GLY A 215 10.71 -9.64 5.52
C GLY A 215 11.19 -8.52 4.58
N GLN A 216 11.57 -8.83 3.33
CA GLN A 216 11.92 -7.77 2.37
C GLN A 216 10.68 -6.99 1.92
N GLY A 217 9.55 -7.67 1.72
CA GLY A 217 8.27 -7.03 1.43
C GLY A 217 7.88 -6.02 2.50
N ALA A 218 7.91 -6.45 3.77
CA ALA A 218 7.69 -5.61 4.94
C ALA A 218 8.68 -4.44 5.00
N ALA A 219 9.97 -4.65 4.75
CA ALA A 219 10.98 -3.60 4.78
C ALA A 219 10.71 -2.51 3.72
N PHE A 220 10.43 -2.91 2.47
CA PHE A 220 10.04 -1.96 1.42
C PHE A 220 8.75 -1.23 1.77
N LYS A 221 7.77 -1.92 2.37
CA LYS A 221 6.54 -1.31 2.83
C LYS A 221 6.78 -0.27 3.94
N MET A 222 7.71 -0.50 4.86
CA MET A 222 8.08 0.48 5.90
C MET A 222 8.59 1.78 5.28
N ILE A 223 9.42 1.71 4.26
CA ILE A 223 9.88 2.90 3.53
C ILE A 223 8.70 3.60 2.83
N ASN A 224 7.81 2.84 2.20
CA ASN A 224 6.60 3.41 1.59
C ASN A 224 5.70 4.11 2.62
N GLN A 225 5.48 3.50 3.79
CA GLN A 225 4.63 4.07 4.84
C GLN A 225 5.27 5.28 5.53
N LEU A 226 6.61 5.33 5.62
CA LEU A 226 7.33 6.52 6.07
C LEU A 226 6.99 7.71 5.18
N LEU A 227 7.17 7.56 3.87
CA LEU A 227 6.87 8.62 2.90
C LEU A 227 5.37 8.94 2.88
N ALA A 228 4.51 7.92 2.89
CA ALA A 228 3.06 8.11 2.87
C ALA A 228 2.57 8.94 4.07
N GLY A 229 3.00 8.58 5.29
CA GLY A 229 2.57 9.30 6.50
C GLY A 229 3.07 10.73 6.52
N VAL A 230 4.33 10.95 6.13
CA VAL A 230 4.90 12.31 5.99
C VAL A 230 4.13 13.13 4.96
N HIS A 231 3.83 12.57 3.78
CA HIS A 231 3.10 13.29 2.74
C HIS A 231 1.66 13.64 3.16
N ILE A 232 0.95 12.76 3.87
CA ILE A 232 -0.40 13.04 4.37
C ILE A 232 -0.36 14.16 5.42
N ALA A 233 0.58 14.07 6.36
CA ALA A 233 0.76 15.09 7.39
C ALA A 233 1.08 16.47 6.78
N ALA A 234 2.04 16.52 5.83
CA ALA A 234 2.39 17.75 5.12
C ALA A 234 1.24 18.29 4.26
N ALA A 235 0.50 17.43 3.57
CA ALA A 235 -0.68 17.83 2.79
C ALA A 235 -1.77 18.44 3.68
N SER A 236 -1.99 17.83 4.85
CA SER A 236 -2.97 18.28 5.84
C SER A 236 -2.59 19.64 6.45
N GLU A 237 -1.31 19.85 6.77
CA GLU A 237 -0.79 21.16 7.18
C GLU A 237 -0.99 22.21 6.08
N ALA A 238 -0.61 21.89 4.85
CA ALA A 238 -0.69 22.80 3.72
C ALA A 238 -2.13 23.23 3.40
N ILE A 239 -3.09 22.30 3.40
CA ILE A 239 -4.49 22.62 3.06
C ILE A 239 -5.16 23.45 4.17
N ALA A 240 -4.90 23.14 5.44
CA ALA A 240 -5.40 23.92 6.56
C ALA A 240 -4.78 25.34 6.59
N PHE A 241 -3.48 25.44 6.29
CA PHE A 241 -2.82 26.73 6.17
C PHE A 241 -3.34 27.54 4.98
N ALA A 242 -3.58 26.92 3.83
CA ALA A 242 -4.19 27.59 2.68
C ALA A 242 -5.58 28.17 3.01
N ALA A 243 -6.41 27.39 3.74
CA ALA A 243 -7.69 27.88 4.24
C ALA A 243 -7.52 29.05 5.23
N LYS A 244 -6.51 29.01 6.12
CA LYS A 244 -6.18 30.14 7.02
C LYS A 244 -5.85 31.42 6.24
N GLN A 245 -5.16 31.28 5.13
CA GLN A 245 -4.77 32.39 4.24
C GLN A 245 -5.95 32.90 3.39
N GLY A 246 -7.14 32.32 3.49
CA GLY A 246 -8.31 32.71 2.72
C GLY A 246 -8.27 32.25 1.26
N LEU A 247 -7.43 31.27 0.92
CA LEU A 247 -7.36 30.70 -0.43
C LEU A 247 -8.52 29.73 -0.66
N ASP A 248 -8.98 29.64 -1.90
CA ASP A 248 -9.88 28.56 -2.34
C ASP A 248 -9.11 27.24 -2.36
N ILE A 249 -9.36 26.40 -1.36
CA ILE A 249 -8.70 25.10 -1.20
C ILE A 249 -8.93 24.14 -2.38
N ARG A 250 -10.04 24.27 -3.14
CA ARG A 250 -10.23 23.48 -4.36
C ARG A 250 -9.30 23.95 -5.47
N LYS A 251 -9.12 25.26 -5.62
CA LYS A 251 -8.14 25.82 -6.57
C LYS A 251 -6.70 25.47 -6.15
N VAL A 252 -6.41 25.46 -4.86
CA VAL A 252 -5.11 25.01 -4.33
C VAL A 252 -4.86 23.56 -4.69
N TYR A 253 -5.83 22.67 -4.51
CA TYR A 253 -5.71 21.27 -4.93
C TYR A 253 -5.38 21.15 -6.42
N GLU A 254 -6.14 21.81 -7.29
CA GLU A 254 -5.91 21.80 -8.74
C GLU A 254 -4.48 22.28 -9.10
N VAL A 255 -4.05 23.40 -8.54
CA VAL A 255 -2.72 23.98 -8.83
C VAL A 255 -1.60 23.10 -8.30
N ILE A 256 -1.71 22.59 -7.07
CA ILE A 256 -0.67 21.79 -6.44
C ILE A 256 -0.55 20.43 -7.11
N THR A 257 -1.65 19.79 -7.50
CA THR A 257 -1.62 18.53 -8.27
C THR A 257 -0.82 18.66 -9.57
N ALA A 258 -0.85 19.82 -10.24
CA ALA A 258 -0.07 20.09 -11.43
C ALA A 258 1.37 20.60 -11.16
N SER A 259 1.77 20.73 -9.90
CA SER A 259 3.01 21.38 -9.47
C SER A 259 3.98 20.43 -8.76
N ALA A 260 5.24 20.86 -8.57
CA ALA A 260 6.28 20.06 -7.92
C ALA A 260 6.01 19.73 -6.44
N GLY A 261 5.10 20.44 -5.78
CA GLY A 261 4.67 20.15 -4.40
C GLY A 261 3.73 18.94 -4.28
N ASN A 262 3.34 18.34 -5.40
CA ASN A 262 2.41 17.21 -5.42
C ASN A 262 3.01 15.92 -4.82
N SER A 263 2.12 15.06 -4.34
CA SER A 263 2.40 13.66 -4.07
C SER A 263 1.15 12.83 -4.33
N TRP A 264 1.30 11.52 -4.53
CA TRP A 264 0.14 10.64 -4.66
C TRP A 264 -0.81 10.73 -3.44
N MET A 265 -0.26 10.93 -2.24
CA MET A 265 -1.07 11.09 -1.03
C MET A 265 -1.84 12.41 -1.01
N PHE A 266 -1.28 13.49 -1.55
CA PHE A 266 -2.00 14.75 -1.72
C PHE A 266 -3.18 14.57 -2.68
N GLU A 267 -2.93 14.00 -3.87
CA GLU A 267 -3.98 13.72 -4.86
C GLU A 267 -5.10 12.86 -4.31
N ASN A 268 -4.74 11.88 -3.47
CA ASN A 268 -5.68 10.90 -2.96
C ASN A 268 -6.48 11.38 -1.73
N ARG A 269 -5.83 12.09 -0.79
CA ARG A 269 -6.44 12.47 0.50
C ARG A 269 -7.10 13.83 0.50
N MET A 270 -6.55 14.81 -0.20
CA MET A 270 -7.14 16.14 -0.18
C MET A 270 -8.57 16.19 -0.71
N PRO A 271 -8.99 15.38 -1.71
CA PRO A 271 -10.41 15.29 -2.09
C PRO A 271 -11.33 14.95 -0.90
N HIS A 272 -10.91 14.12 0.04
CA HIS A 272 -11.71 13.79 1.24
C HIS A 272 -11.99 15.06 2.08
N VAL A 273 -10.97 15.90 2.27
CA VAL A 273 -11.09 17.19 2.98
C VAL A 273 -11.97 18.17 2.18
N LEU A 274 -11.81 18.24 0.86
CA LEU A 274 -12.60 19.12 -0.01
C LEU A 274 -14.08 18.76 -0.05
N ASP A 275 -14.38 17.45 0.05
CA ASP A 275 -15.74 16.91 0.07
C ASP A 275 -16.35 16.91 1.48
N GLY A 276 -15.52 17.08 2.52
CA GLY A 276 -15.94 17.00 3.92
C GLY A 276 -16.34 15.59 4.34
N ASP A 277 -15.86 14.57 3.62
CA ASP A 277 -16.11 13.15 3.90
C ASP A 277 -14.89 12.54 4.60
N TYR A 278 -14.98 12.43 5.92
CA TYR A 278 -13.94 11.85 6.77
C TYR A 278 -14.23 10.39 7.12
N THR A 279 -15.10 9.71 6.36
CA THR A 279 -15.31 8.27 6.48
C THR A 279 -13.99 7.56 6.15
N PRO A 280 -13.46 6.69 7.03
CA PRO A 280 -12.11 6.15 6.87
C PRO A 280 -12.00 5.24 5.66
N ARG A 281 -11.20 5.67 4.67
CA ARG A 281 -10.64 4.76 3.65
C ARG A 281 -9.34 4.13 4.15
N SER A 282 -8.64 4.88 4.99
CA SER A 282 -7.54 4.48 5.86
C SER A 282 -7.64 5.35 7.11
N ALA A 283 -7.61 4.74 8.30
CA ALA A 283 -7.86 5.47 9.55
C ALA A 283 -6.59 6.16 10.06
N VAL A 284 -6.75 7.23 10.85
CA VAL A 284 -5.63 7.90 11.58
C VAL A 284 -4.79 6.87 12.36
N GLU A 285 -5.42 5.91 13.03
CA GLU A 285 -4.74 4.83 13.76
C GLU A 285 -3.78 3.98 12.91
N ILE A 286 -4.02 3.88 11.60
CA ILE A 286 -3.10 3.17 10.69
C ILE A 286 -1.74 3.86 10.67
N PHE A 287 -1.72 5.19 10.60
CA PHE A 287 -0.48 5.96 10.57
C PHE A 287 0.14 6.17 11.94
N VAL A 288 -0.67 6.17 13.01
CA VAL A 288 -0.13 6.05 14.40
C VAL A 288 0.67 4.76 14.53
N LYS A 289 0.10 3.63 14.09
CA LYS A 289 0.77 2.32 14.09
C LYS A 289 2.00 2.28 13.18
N ASP A 290 1.84 2.62 11.91
CA ASP A 290 2.91 2.45 10.92
C ASP A 290 4.11 3.34 11.20
N LEU A 291 3.88 4.63 11.49
CA LEU A 291 4.97 5.53 11.86
C LEU A 291 5.57 5.16 13.22
N GLY A 292 4.79 4.60 14.15
CA GLY A 292 5.30 4.01 15.40
C GLY A 292 6.32 2.90 15.17
N ILE A 293 5.98 1.92 14.31
CA ILE A 293 6.91 0.84 13.92
C ILE A 293 8.19 1.43 13.32
N ILE A 294 8.07 2.40 12.41
CA ILE A 294 9.21 3.07 11.79
C ILE A 294 10.10 3.75 12.84
N GLN A 295 9.53 4.42 13.85
CA GLN A 295 10.31 5.03 14.93
C GLN A 295 11.06 3.99 15.77
N ASP A 296 10.44 2.84 16.06
CA ASP A 296 11.07 1.77 16.83
C ASP A 296 12.21 1.09 16.04
N MET A 297 12.01 0.85 14.75
CA MET A 297 13.06 0.36 13.83
C MET A 297 14.23 1.35 13.77
N ALA A 298 13.93 2.64 13.60
CA ALA A 298 14.94 3.70 13.53
C ALA A 298 15.74 3.81 14.83
N ARG A 299 15.08 3.69 15.99
CA ARG A 299 15.73 3.68 17.32
C ARG A 299 16.68 2.50 17.45
N THR A 300 16.24 1.32 17.06
CA THR A 300 17.06 0.10 17.07
C THR A 300 18.29 0.24 16.19
N ALA A 301 18.12 0.80 14.98
CA ALA A 301 19.20 1.04 14.03
C ALA A 301 20.08 2.26 14.37
N ARG A 302 19.72 3.05 15.40
CA ARG A 302 20.34 4.36 15.72
C ARG A 302 20.36 5.31 14.51
N PHE A 303 19.31 5.28 13.69
CA PHE A 303 19.17 6.11 12.50
C PHE A 303 18.13 7.22 12.74
N PRO A 304 18.45 8.50 12.49
CA PRO A 304 17.51 9.59 12.72
C PRO A 304 16.43 9.69 11.62
N VAL A 305 15.16 9.75 12.02
CA VAL A 305 14.00 9.96 11.11
C VAL A 305 13.13 11.15 11.55
N PRO A 306 13.71 12.37 11.67
CA PRO A 306 13.05 13.51 12.33
C PRO A 306 11.75 13.95 11.67
N VAL A 307 11.66 13.88 10.34
CA VAL A 307 10.44 14.27 9.60
C VAL A 307 9.29 13.30 9.90
N SER A 308 9.57 11.99 9.91
CA SER A 308 8.60 10.97 10.31
C SER A 308 8.20 11.12 11.79
N ALA A 309 9.13 11.50 12.66
CA ALA A 309 8.84 11.71 14.08
C ALA A 309 7.86 12.88 14.29
N ALA A 310 8.04 13.98 13.56
CA ALA A 310 7.10 15.11 13.58
C ALA A 310 5.73 14.70 13.03
N ALA A 311 5.69 13.99 11.89
CA ALA A 311 4.44 13.48 11.32
C ALA A 311 3.69 12.56 12.30
N LEU A 312 4.39 11.64 13.00
CA LEU A 312 3.79 10.77 14.00
C LEU A 312 3.11 11.58 15.12
N GLN A 313 3.73 12.68 15.59
CA GLN A 313 3.10 13.54 16.59
C GLN A 313 1.80 14.17 16.08
N MET A 314 1.71 14.52 14.80
CA MET A 314 0.47 15.06 14.20
C MET A 314 -0.65 14.01 14.20
N PHE A 315 -0.35 12.75 13.85
CA PHE A 315 -1.32 11.66 13.93
C PHE A 315 -1.71 11.34 15.38
N LEU A 316 -0.76 11.34 16.33
CA LEU A 316 -1.04 11.13 17.75
C LEU A 316 -1.93 12.22 18.33
N MET A 317 -1.67 13.50 18.02
CA MET A 317 -2.54 14.61 18.44
C MET A 317 -3.95 14.44 17.89
N THR A 318 -4.07 14.06 16.62
CA THR A 318 -5.36 13.83 15.95
C THR A 318 -6.12 12.66 16.58
N SER A 319 -5.44 11.53 16.85
CA SER A 319 -6.04 10.39 17.56
C SER A 319 -6.48 10.77 18.96
N ALA A 320 -5.64 11.47 19.73
CA ALA A 320 -5.95 11.91 21.09
C ALA A 320 -7.13 12.89 21.16
N ALA A 321 -7.40 13.61 20.07
CA ALA A 321 -8.60 14.45 19.92
C ALA A 321 -9.88 13.65 19.60
N GLY A 322 -9.83 12.31 19.62
CA GLY A 322 -10.98 11.42 19.40
C GLY A 322 -11.21 11.04 17.94
N MET A 323 -10.31 11.42 17.02
CA MET A 323 -10.45 11.18 15.58
C MET A 323 -9.64 9.95 15.10
N GLY A 324 -9.21 9.07 15.99
CA GLY A 324 -8.37 7.91 15.63
C GLY A 324 -9.01 6.98 14.57
N ARG A 325 -10.34 6.88 14.58
CA ARG A 325 -11.12 6.06 13.63
C ARG A 325 -11.57 6.80 12.38
N ASP A 326 -11.32 8.10 12.29
CA ASP A 326 -11.67 8.89 11.12
C ASP A 326 -10.62 8.68 10.03
N ASP A 327 -10.92 9.13 8.80
CA ASP A 327 -9.96 9.12 7.71
C ASP A 327 -8.66 9.83 8.10
N ASP A 328 -7.51 9.30 7.67
CA ASP A 328 -6.19 9.82 8.01
C ASP A 328 -5.96 11.27 7.53
N ALA A 329 -6.77 11.78 6.60
CA ALA A 329 -6.84 13.20 6.24
C ALA A 329 -7.40 14.11 7.36
N SER A 330 -7.97 13.54 8.42
CA SER A 330 -8.47 14.28 9.59
C SER A 330 -7.38 14.98 10.39
N VAL A 331 -6.10 14.74 10.08
CA VAL A 331 -5.01 15.60 10.54
C VAL A 331 -5.27 17.07 10.14
N ALA A 332 -5.87 17.32 8.97
CA ALA A 332 -6.25 18.67 8.54
C ALA A 332 -7.29 19.30 9.48
N ARG A 333 -8.24 18.50 9.98
CA ARG A 333 -9.24 18.93 10.97
C ARG A 333 -8.60 19.25 12.32
N MET A 334 -7.57 18.51 12.72
CA MET A 334 -6.80 18.83 13.92
C MET A 334 -6.14 20.22 13.79
N TYR A 335 -5.53 20.54 12.64
CA TYR A 335 -5.03 21.89 12.36
C TYR A 335 -6.13 22.94 12.38
N ALA A 336 -7.29 22.65 11.76
CA ALA A 336 -8.43 23.55 11.73
C ALA A 336 -8.94 23.87 13.14
N GLN A 337 -9.09 22.84 13.98
CA GLN A 337 -9.53 22.94 15.36
C GLN A 337 -8.60 23.80 16.22
N VAL A 338 -7.28 23.64 16.14
CA VAL A 338 -6.34 24.42 16.97
C VAL A 338 -6.11 25.86 16.47
N THR A 339 -6.37 26.12 15.19
CA THR A 339 -6.15 27.45 14.58
C THR A 339 -7.42 28.27 14.35
N GLY A 340 -8.59 27.69 14.65
CA GLY A 340 -9.91 28.28 14.44
C GLY A 340 -10.29 28.45 12.96
N VAL A 341 -9.69 27.66 12.07
CA VAL A 341 -10.04 27.62 10.65
C VAL A 341 -11.22 26.68 10.45
N LYS A 342 -12.04 26.93 9.42
CA LYS A 342 -13.12 26.02 9.03
C LYS A 342 -12.73 25.27 7.77
N LEU A 343 -12.80 23.94 7.81
CA LEU A 343 -12.74 23.09 6.62
C LEU A 343 -14.14 22.52 6.31
N PRO A 344 -14.38 22.04 5.08
CA PRO A 344 -15.62 21.34 4.76
C PRO A 344 -15.84 20.15 5.72
N GLY A 345 -17.09 19.93 6.12
CA GLY A 345 -17.48 18.84 7.00
C GLY A 345 -17.16 19.01 8.49
N ASP A 346 -16.44 20.07 8.88
CA ASP A 346 -16.22 20.38 10.30
C ASP A 346 -17.55 20.76 10.98
N LYS A 347 -17.81 20.12 12.12
CA LYS A 347 -18.95 20.41 13.01
C LYS A 347 -18.61 21.50 14.01
#